data_AF-A0A9X3BXD4-F1
#
_entry.id   AF-A0A9X3BXD4-F1
#
_cell.length_a   1.000
_cell.length_b   1.000
_cell.length_c   1.000
_cell.angle_alpha   90.00
_cell.angle_beta   90.00
_cell.angle_gamma   90.00
#
_symmetry.space_group_name_H-M   'P 1'
#
loop_
_entity.id
_entity.type
_entity.pdbx_description
1 polymer ?
#
loop_
_entity_poly.entity_id
_entity_poly.type
_entity_poly.pdbx_seq_one_letter_code
_entity_poly.pdbx_strand_id
1 'polypeptide(L)'
;MENLLKEKLWFYIIHNNPDLMFTLQEGYLVTDYLNEKVNGVLSIIEEMQADNIPAYIIEEICLNLLTEDLKPSRFLYIKNLLEEEFEESYSDFQESGILTYEVINLIESCKPIFETIGFTKENEEDPTLRNTLIGQIADYLS
;
A
#
# COMPACT_ATOMS: atom_id res chain seq x y z
N MET A 1 -21.58 -6.35 -8.03
CA MET A 1 -20.20 -6.82 -7.78
C MET A 1 -19.20 -5.67 -7.93
N GLU A 2 -19.27 -4.88 -9.00
CA GLU A 2 -18.37 -3.74 -9.20
C GLU A 2 -18.26 -2.77 -8.02
N ASN A 3 -19.38 -2.23 -7.52
CA ASN A 3 -19.35 -1.29 -6.39
C ASN A 3 -18.73 -1.90 -5.13
N LEU A 4 -18.99 -3.19 -4.88
CA LEU A 4 -18.39 -3.92 -3.77
C LEU A 4 -16.87 -4.05 -3.92
N LEU A 5 -16.38 -4.32 -5.13
CA LEU A 5 -14.94 -4.36 -5.42
C LEU A 5 -14.30 -2.98 -5.29
N LYS A 6 -14.96 -1.91 -5.71
CA LYS A 6 -14.48 -0.52 -5.51
C LYS A 6 -14.37 -0.19 -4.03
N GLU A 7 -15.38 -0.51 -3.24
CA GLU A 7 -15.37 -0.30 -1.77
C GLU A 7 -14.25 -1.09 -1.10
N LYS A 8 -14.07 -2.37 -1.47
CA LYS A 8 -13.00 -3.23 -0.92
C LYS A 8 -11.61 -2.78 -1.34
N LEU A 9 -11.43 -2.39 -2.60
CA LEU A 9 -10.16 -1.84 -3.09
C LEU A 9 -9.82 -0.52 -2.39
N TRP A 10 -10.80 0.37 -2.24
CA TRP A 10 -10.59 1.63 -1.53
C TRP A 10 -10.24 1.41 -0.05
N PHE A 11 -10.96 0.49 0.61
CA PHE A 11 -10.63 0.08 1.98
C PHE A 11 -9.22 -0.48 2.07
N TYR A 12 -8.80 -1.33 1.12
CA TYR A 12 -7.44 -1.85 1.06
C TYR A 12 -6.41 -0.71 0.95
N ILE A 13 -6.60 0.23 0.03
CA ILE A 13 -5.69 1.36 -0.20
C ILE A 13 -5.55 2.24 1.06
N ILE A 14 -6.66 2.56 1.74
CA ILE A 14 -6.62 3.38 2.98
C ILE A 14 -5.69 2.77 4.04
N HIS A 15 -5.67 1.43 4.16
CA HIS A 15 -4.95 0.76 5.24
C HIS A 15 -3.52 0.35 4.85
N ASN A 16 -3.27 0.09 3.57
CA ASN A 16 -2.00 -0.46 3.10
C ASN A 16 -1.17 0.60 2.35
N ASN A 17 -1.80 1.52 1.63
CA ASN A 17 -1.12 2.50 0.78
C ASN A 17 -1.71 3.91 0.99
N PRO A 18 -1.69 4.46 2.22
CA PRO A 18 -2.25 5.79 2.49
C PRO A 18 -1.52 6.90 1.73
N ASP A 19 -0.25 6.71 1.36
CA ASP A 19 0.49 7.58 0.43
C ASP A 19 -0.23 7.73 -0.93
N LEU A 20 -0.67 6.60 -1.50
CA LEU A 20 -1.50 6.60 -2.71
C LEU A 20 -2.88 7.22 -2.45
N MET A 21 -3.49 6.91 -1.31
CA MET A 21 -4.80 7.45 -0.90
C MET A 21 -4.80 8.98 -0.92
N PHE A 22 -3.81 9.62 -0.28
CA PHE A 22 -3.68 11.08 -0.26
C PHE A 22 -3.46 11.65 -1.66
N THR A 23 -2.56 11.04 -2.44
CA THR A 23 -2.28 11.45 -3.83
C THR A 23 -3.56 11.45 -4.68
N LEU A 24 -4.37 10.40 -4.57
CA LEU A 24 -5.64 10.28 -5.31
C LEU A 24 -6.69 11.29 -4.84
N GLN A 25 -6.76 11.57 -3.53
CA GLN A 25 -7.69 12.55 -2.98
C GLN A 25 -7.33 13.97 -3.39
N GLU A 26 -6.07 14.36 -3.28
CA GLU A 26 -5.59 15.70 -3.67
C GLU A 26 -5.79 15.96 -5.17
N GLY A 27 -5.61 14.92 -6.00
CA GLY A 27 -5.84 15.00 -7.43
C GLY A 27 -7.32 14.95 -7.86
N TYR A 28 -8.25 14.71 -6.94
CA TYR A 28 -9.66 14.36 -7.25
C TYR A 28 -9.80 13.15 -8.20
N LEU A 29 -8.88 12.18 -8.10
CA LEU A 29 -8.76 11.03 -9.00
C LEU A 29 -9.30 9.72 -8.43
N VAL A 30 -9.82 9.71 -7.19
CA VAL A 30 -10.28 8.49 -6.51
C VAL A 30 -11.28 7.70 -7.36
N THR A 31 -12.31 8.36 -7.88
CA THR A 31 -13.35 7.69 -8.67
C THR A 31 -12.81 7.12 -9.98
N ASP A 32 -11.96 7.87 -10.67
CA ASP A 32 -11.39 7.46 -11.95
C ASP A 32 -10.46 6.26 -11.78
N TYR A 33 -9.58 6.31 -10.78
CA TYR A 33 -8.67 5.21 -10.44
C TYR A 33 -9.44 3.92 -10.11
N LEU A 34 -10.46 3.99 -9.24
CA LEU A 34 -11.25 2.82 -8.86
C LEU A 34 -12.06 2.26 -10.04
N ASN A 35 -12.58 3.13 -10.91
CA ASN A 35 -13.27 2.70 -12.13
C ASN A 35 -12.31 1.99 -13.07
N GLU A 36 -11.14 2.56 -13.35
CA GLU A 36 -10.14 1.97 -14.23
C GLU A 36 -9.70 0.60 -13.73
N LYS A 37 -9.33 0.49 -12.45
CA LYS A 37 -8.89 -0.78 -11.84
C LYS A 37 -9.97 -1.85 -11.92
N VAL A 38 -11.21 -1.54 -11.52
CA VAL A 38 -12.31 -2.52 -11.54
C VAL A 38 -12.74 -2.88 -12.96
N ASN A 39 -12.70 -1.94 -13.91
CA ASN A 39 -12.95 -2.22 -15.32
C ASN A 39 -11.96 -3.27 -15.87
N GLY A 40 -10.72 -3.25 -15.39
CA GLY A 40 -9.67 -4.21 -15.78
C GLY A 40 -9.96 -5.66 -15.41
N VAL A 41 -10.91 -5.94 -14.50
CA VAL A 41 -11.26 -7.31 -14.07
C VAL A 41 -12.67 -7.75 -14.49
N LEU A 42 -13.44 -6.91 -15.20
CA LEU A 42 -14.82 -7.23 -15.59
C LEU A 42 -14.93 -8.49 -16.44
N SER A 43 -14.05 -8.66 -17.42
CA SER A 43 -14.06 -9.86 -18.28
C SER A 43 -13.83 -11.14 -17.49
N ILE A 44 -12.99 -11.09 -16.45
CA ILE A 44 -12.70 -12.23 -15.56
C ILE A 44 -13.94 -12.57 -14.72
N ILE A 45 -14.64 -11.53 -14.23
CA ILE A 45 -15.89 -11.71 -13.50
C ILE A 45 -16.94 -12.40 -14.37
N GLU A 46 -17.11 -11.95 -15.61
CA GLU A 46 -18.09 -12.53 -16.56
C GLU A 46 -17.78 -14.00 -16.86
N GLU A 47 -16.51 -14.32 -17.11
CA GLU A 47 -16.04 -15.70 -17.34
C GLU A 47 -16.32 -16.60 -16.14
N MET A 48 -15.94 -16.18 -14.93
CA MET A 48 -16.16 -16.97 -13.72
C MET A 48 -17.65 -17.12 -13.36
N GLN A 49 -18.47 -16.12 -13.66
CA GLN A 49 -19.92 -16.22 -13.49
C GLN A 49 -20.53 -17.23 -14.45
N ALA A 50 -20.06 -17.28 -15.70
CA ALA A 50 -20.49 -18.29 -16.67
C ALA A 50 -20.12 -19.72 -16.21
N ASP A 51 -18.98 -19.86 -15.54
CA ASP A 51 -18.52 -21.13 -14.94
C ASP A 51 -19.23 -21.49 -13.62
N ASN A 52 -20.25 -20.72 -13.21
CA ASN A 52 -20.99 -20.89 -11.96
C ASN A 52 -20.09 -20.85 -10.70
N ILE A 53 -18.99 -20.10 -10.76
CA ILE A 53 -18.14 -19.88 -9.59
C ILE A 53 -18.91 -19.07 -8.55
N PRO A 54 -18.92 -19.48 -7.26
CA PRO A 54 -19.56 -18.73 -6.19
C PRO A 54 -19.03 -17.29 -6.08
N ALA A 55 -19.94 -16.33 -5.88
CA ALA A 55 -19.62 -14.90 -5.87
C ALA A 55 -18.51 -14.50 -4.88
N TYR A 56 -18.43 -15.15 -3.72
CA TYR A 56 -17.38 -14.85 -2.73
C TYR A 56 -15.98 -15.28 -3.20
N ILE A 57 -15.88 -16.33 -4.03
CA ILE A 57 -14.62 -16.78 -4.63
C ILE A 57 -14.19 -15.78 -5.72
N ILE A 58 -15.13 -15.36 -6.57
CA ILE A 58 -14.87 -14.34 -7.61
C ILE A 58 -14.36 -13.06 -6.96
N GLU A 59 -15.01 -12.64 -5.88
CA GLU A 59 -14.62 -11.45 -5.11
C GLU A 59 -13.19 -11.55 -4.58
N GLU A 60 -12.83 -12.67 -3.94
CA GLU A 60 -11.48 -12.89 -3.40
C GLU A 60 -10.42 -12.86 -4.51
N ILE A 61 -10.67 -13.54 -5.64
CA ILE A 61 -9.75 -13.54 -6.78
C ILE A 61 -9.59 -12.15 -7.37
N CYS A 62 -10.71 -11.44 -7.60
CA CYS A 62 -10.66 -10.10 -8.15
C CYS A 62 -9.95 -9.13 -7.21
N LEU A 63 -10.19 -9.19 -5.90
CA LEU A 63 -9.51 -8.33 -4.94
C LEU A 63 -8.00 -8.60 -4.90
N ASN A 64 -7.59 -9.86 -5.00
CA ASN A 64 -6.17 -10.21 -5.11
C ASN A 64 -5.53 -9.63 -6.37
N LEU A 65 -6.19 -9.73 -7.53
CA LEU A 65 -5.72 -9.14 -8.78
C LEU A 65 -5.63 -7.61 -8.71
N LEU A 66 -6.66 -6.96 -8.14
CA LEU A 66 -6.75 -5.50 -8.04
C LEU A 66 -5.68 -4.89 -7.13
N THR A 67 -5.13 -5.67 -6.20
CA THR A 67 -4.17 -5.21 -5.17
C THR A 67 -2.74 -5.70 -5.42
N GLU A 68 -2.49 -6.43 -6.51
CA GLU A 68 -1.21 -7.09 -6.72
C GLU A 68 -0.06 -6.09 -6.99
N ASP A 69 -0.34 -5.02 -7.75
CA ASP A 69 0.58 -3.92 -8.02
C ASP A 69 0.79 -2.98 -6.83
N LEU A 70 -0.04 -3.10 -5.79
CA LEU A 70 0.09 -2.34 -4.54
C LEU A 70 1.02 -3.02 -3.52
N LYS A 71 1.53 -4.22 -3.86
CA LYS A 71 2.36 -5.06 -2.99
C LYS A 71 3.79 -5.16 -3.55
N PRO A 72 4.83 -5.12 -2.69
CA PRO A 72 4.76 -4.83 -1.27
C PRO A 72 4.48 -3.34 -1.00
N SER A 73 3.83 -3.06 0.13
CA SER A 73 3.50 -1.69 0.52
C SER A 73 4.71 -1.03 1.19
N ARG A 74 5.22 0.07 0.60
CA ARG A 74 6.26 0.90 1.23
C ARG A 74 5.81 1.48 2.57
N PHE A 75 4.55 1.88 2.68
CA PHE A 75 3.99 2.43 3.91
C PHE A 75 4.07 1.45 5.07
N LEU A 76 3.48 0.26 4.92
CA LEU A 76 3.56 -0.79 5.93
C LEU A 76 5.00 -1.17 6.26
N TYR A 77 5.89 -1.23 5.26
CA TYR A 77 7.29 -1.56 5.48
C TYR A 77 8.00 -0.53 6.36
N ILE A 78 7.89 0.76 6.01
CA ILE A 78 8.49 1.85 6.81
C ILE A 78 7.84 1.93 8.19
N LYS A 79 6.51 1.76 8.28
CA LYS A 79 5.81 1.74 9.55
C LYS A 79 6.34 0.62 10.46
N ASN A 80 6.52 -0.60 9.93
CA ASN A 80 7.06 -1.72 10.68
C ASN A 80 8.50 -1.49 11.11
N LEU A 81 9.35 -0.93 10.23
CA LEU A 81 10.71 -0.54 10.61
C LEU A 81 10.73 0.51 11.73
N LEU A 82 9.83 1.48 11.67
CA LEU A 82 9.70 2.50 12.71
C LEU A 82 9.27 1.87 14.05
N GLU A 83 8.31 0.94 14.02
CA GLU A 83 7.85 0.21 15.20
C GLU A 83 8.95 -0.69 15.81
N GLU A 84 9.71 -1.40 14.97
CA GLU A 84 10.73 -2.36 15.41
C GLU A 84 12.04 -1.70 15.88
N GLU A 85 12.50 -0.66 15.19
CA GLU A 85 13.84 -0.09 15.38
C GLU A 85 13.82 1.28 16.07
N PHE A 86 12.67 1.96 16.08
CA PHE A 86 12.51 3.33 16.60
C PHE A 86 11.24 3.46 17.46
N GLU A 87 11.05 2.50 18.38
CA GLU A 87 9.83 2.35 19.21
C GLU A 87 9.40 3.64 19.93
N GLU A 88 10.34 4.46 20.40
CA GLU A 88 10.07 5.74 21.07
C GLU A 88 9.39 6.73 20.10
N SER A 89 10.00 6.97 18.93
CA SER A 89 9.43 7.85 17.91
C SER A 89 8.11 7.32 17.34
N TYR A 90 8.00 6.00 17.17
CA TYR A 90 6.74 5.37 16.76
C TYR A 90 5.62 5.67 17.76
N SER A 91 5.89 5.47 19.05
CA SER A 91 4.93 5.71 20.13
C SER A 91 4.53 7.19 20.20
N ASP A 92 5.49 8.10 20.13
CA ASP A 92 5.24 9.55 20.14
C ASP A 92 4.36 9.98 18.97
N PHE A 93 4.64 9.49 17.76
CA PHE A 93 3.82 9.80 16.58
C PHE A 93 2.43 9.19 16.67
N GLN A 94 2.30 8.01 17.26
CA GLN A 94 1.01 7.36 17.47
C GLN A 94 0.16 8.14 18.49
N GLU A 95 0.73 8.51 19.63
CA GLU A 95 0.03 9.26 20.69
C GLU A 95 -0.38 10.66 20.26
N SER A 96 0.44 11.31 19.42
CA SER A 96 0.13 12.61 18.84
C SER A 96 -0.82 12.54 17.63
N GLY A 97 -1.11 11.35 17.13
CA GLY A 97 -2.03 11.14 16.00
C GLY A 97 -1.46 11.52 14.63
N ILE A 98 -0.13 11.63 14.51
CA ILE A 98 0.56 12.02 13.27
C ILE A 98 1.28 10.86 12.58
N LEU A 99 1.26 9.65 13.15
CA LEU A 99 1.99 8.48 12.63
C LEU A 99 1.81 8.25 11.13
N THR A 100 0.59 8.28 10.61
CA THR A 100 0.37 8.08 9.17
C THR A 100 1.07 9.15 8.33
N TYR A 101 1.03 10.41 8.77
CA TYR A 101 1.65 11.52 8.06
C TYR A 101 3.18 11.41 8.10
N GLU A 102 3.75 11.11 9.26
CA GLU A 102 5.21 10.96 9.41
C GLU A 102 5.75 9.75 8.64
N VAL A 103 5.02 8.64 8.59
CA VAL A 103 5.42 7.50 7.75
C VAL A 103 5.40 7.89 6.26
N ILE A 104 4.45 8.70 5.80
CA ILE A 104 4.44 9.20 4.41
C ILE A 104 5.65 10.10 4.15
N ASN A 105 5.98 11.00 5.07
CA ASN A 105 7.18 11.85 4.95
C ASN A 105 8.46 11.01 4.91
N LEU A 106 8.53 9.95 5.73
CA LEU A 106 9.65 9.00 5.72
C LEU A 106 9.75 8.23 4.40
N ILE A 107 8.63 7.84 3.78
CA ILE A 107 8.63 7.22 2.44
C ILE A 107 9.27 8.17 1.41
N GLU A 108 8.90 9.46 1.42
CA GLU A 108 9.49 10.46 0.53
C GLU A 108 10.99 10.66 0.81
N SER A 109 11.39 10.69 2.08
CA SER A 109 12.81 10.75 2.48
C SER A 109 13.59 9.52 1.98
N CYS A 110 12.97 8.33 2.01
CA CYS A 110 13.55 7.05 1.59
C CYS A 110 13.44 6.78 0.08
N LYS A 111 12.76 7.66 -0.67
CA LYS A 111 12.49 7.46 -2.10
C LYS A 111 13.72 7.14 -2.94
N PRO A 112 14.88 7.83 -2.79
CA PRO A 112 16.08 7.50 -3.54
C PRO A 112 16.58 6.06 -3.32
N ILE A 113 16.41 5.52 -2.12
CA ILE A 113 16.82 4.16 -1.75
C ILE A 113 15.90 3.15 -2.44
N PHE A 114 14.59 3.36 -2.34
CA PHE A 114 13.60 2.52 -3.02
C PHE A 114 13.76 2.51 -4.54
N GLU A 115 14.14 3.64 -5.14
CA GLU A 115 14.37 3.74 -6.59
C GLU A 115 15.71 3.11 -7.01
N THR A 116 16.74 3.18 -6.16
CA THR A 116 18.08 2.64 -6.48
C THR A 116 18.15 1.12 -6.32
N ILE A 117 17.61 0.59 -5.21
CA ILE A 117 17.66 -0.85 -4.90
C ILE A 117 16.47 -1.58 -5.55
N GLY A 118 15.35 -0.86 -5.76
CA GLY A 118 14.06 -1.46 -6.07
C GLY A 118 13.38 -1.97 -4.79
N PHE A 119 12.04 -2.00 -4.80
CA PHE A 119 11.25 -2.59 -3.72
C PHE A 119 10.21 -3.53 -4.29
N THR A 120 10.44 -4.83 -4.09
CA THR A 120 9.63 -5.93 -4.61
C THR A 120 9.47 -7.02 -3.56
N LYS A 121 8.53 -7.95 -3.78
CA LYS A 121 8.30 -9.07 -2.84
C LYS A 121 9.56 -9.92 -2.66
N GLU A 122 10.43 -9.99 -3.66
CA GLU A 122 11.65 -10.80 -3.63
C GLU A 122 12.78 -10.19 -2.80
N ASN A 123 12.76 -8.86 -2.58
CA ASN A 123 13.84 -8.15 -1.92
C ASN A 123 13.42 -7.40 -0.64
N GLU A 124 12.17 -7.55 -0.19
CA GLU A 124 11.70 -6.91 1.05
C GLU A 124 12.48 -7.34 2.29
N GLU A 125 13.01 -8.57 2.29
CA GLU A 125 13.86 -9.13 3.34
C GLU A 125 15.37 -8.90 3.10
N ASP A 126 15.77 -8.16 2.06
CA ASP A 126 17.19 -7.87 1.81
C ASP A 126 17.80 -7.07 2.98
N PRO A 127 18.82 -7.60 3.69
CA PRO A 127 19.46 -6.89 4.78
C PRO A 127 20.09 -5.57 4.34
N THR A 128 20.51 -5.45 3.07
CA THR A 128 21.10 -4.22 2.53
C THR A 128 20.05 -3.13 2.44
N LEU A 129 18.88 -3.44 1.86
CA LEU A 129 17.75 -2.53 1.81
C LEU A 129 17.33 -2.11 3.22
N ARG A 130 17.13 -3.09 4.11
CA ARG A 130 16.70 -2.86 5.49
C ARG A 130 17.64 -1.91 6.23
N ASN A 131 18.94 -2.20 6.24
CA ASN A 131 19.93 -1.40 6.96
C ASN A 131 20.09 0.01 6.37
N THR A 132 19.98 0.15 5.06
CA THR A 132 20.06 1.45 4.39
C THR A 132 18.86 2.33 4.75
N LEU A 133 17.66 1.74 4.80
CA LEU A 133 16.44 2.44 5.24
C LEU A 133 16.50 2.82 6.72
N ILE A 134 17.00 1.95 7.59
CA ILE A 134 17.20 2.27 9.01
C ILE A 134 18.13 3.47 9.18
N GLY A 135 19.25 3.52 8.43
CA GLY A 135 20.14 4.67 8.43
C GLY A 135 19.41 5.97 8.02
N GLN A 136 18.64 5.92 6.94
CA GLN A 136 17.88 7.09 6.46
C GLN A 136 16.79 7.54 7.44
N ILE A 137 16.11 6.61 8.11
CA ILE A 137 15.10 6.92 9.13
C ILE A 137 15.78 7.56 10.35
N ALA A 138 16.92 7.04 10.79
CA ALA A 138 17.68 7.62 11.89
C ALA A 138 18.13 9.06 11.58
N ASP A 139 18.57 9.32 10.35
CA ASP A 139 18.94 10.66 9.89
C ASP A 139 17.73 11.62 9.84
N TYR A 140 16.53 11.12 9.49
CA TYR A 140 15.30 11.92 9.52
C TYR A 140 14.83 12.29 10.93
N LEU A 141 15.01 11.37 11.89
CA LEU A 141 14.56 11.53 13.28
C LEU A 141 15.54 12.34 14.16
N SER A 142 16.75 12.62 13.66
CA SER A 142 17.81 13.35 14.37
C SER A 142 17.61 14.87 14.39
#